data_AF-A0A101RY82-F1
#
_entry.id   AF-A0A101RY82-F1
#
_cell.length_a   1.000
_cell.length_b   1.000
_cell.length_c   1.000
_cell.angle_alpha   90.00
_cell.angle_beta   90.00
_cell.angle_gamma   90.00
#
_symmetry.space_group_name_H-M   'P 1'
#
loop_
_entity.id
_entity.type
_entity.pdbx_description
1 polymer ?
#
loop_
_entity_poly.entity_id
_entity_poly.type
_entity_poly.pdbx_seq_one_letter_code
_entity_poly.pdbx_strand_id
1 'polypeptide(L)'
;MSGDFYLQPQELAELGNAFGTRAYDLASAVKNFQGGTGDEQIHDGFGFLTESEEVTAAYVELAAEMAVSLGELARHLDEVGQALRGNAKNSEAADDALADLFKGGKG
;
A
#
# COMPACT_ATOMS: atom_id res chain seq x y z
N MET A 1 24.19 -6.77 23.25
CA MET A 1 22.92 -7.21 23.86
C MET A 1 21.76 -7.19 22.85
N SER A 2 22.02 -7.24 21.54
CA SER A 2 20.97 -7.21 20.51
C SER A 2 20.36 -8.60 20.20
N GLY A 3 20.64 -9.61 21.04
CA GLY A 3 20.20 -11.00 20.83
C GLY A 3 19.23 -11.53 21.88
N ASP A 4 18.85 -10.73 22.88
CA ASP A 4 18.06 -11.18 24.04
C ASP A 4 16.58 -10.76 23.97
N PHE A 5 16.18 -10.01 22.93
CA PHE A 5 14.81 -9.51 22.77
C PHE A 5 14.11 -10.12 21.53
N TYR A 6 12.89 -10.61 21.75
CA TYR A 6 12.12 -11.41 20.78
C TYR A 6 11.30 -10.58 19.78
N LEU A 7 11.31 -9.25 19.88
CA LEU A 7 10.42 -8.38 19.08
C LEU A 7 10.89 -8.17 17.64
N GLN A 8 12.14 -8.52 17.32
CA GLN A 8 12.76 -8.46 15.99
C GLN A 8 12.34 -7.22 15.15
N PRO A 9 12.63 -5.99 15.62
CA PRO A 9 12.14 -4.77 14.97
C PRO A 9 12.55 -4.64 13.49
N GLN A 10 13.69 -5.21 13.12
CA GLN A 10 14.19 -5.19 11.75
C GLN A 10 13.27 -5.96 10.80
N GLU A 11 12.71 -7.09 11.23
CA GLU A 11 11.78 -7.87 10.40
C GLU A 11 10.47 -7.12 10.18
N LEU A 12 9.97 -6.41 11.20
CA LEU A 12 8.80 -5.54 11.08
C LEU A 12 9.05 -4.37 10.13
N ALA A 13 10.23 -3.77 10.19
CA ALA A 13 10.63 -2.69 9.29
C ALA A 13 10.76 -3.18 7.84
N GLU A 14 11.36 -4.35 7.61
CA GLU A 14 11.48 -4.98 6.30
C GLU A 14 10.10 -5.30 5.71
N LEU A 15 9.21 -5.91 6.49
CA LEU A 15 7.85 -6.19 6.05
C LEU A 15 7.09 -4.89 5.74
N GLY A 16 7.21 -3.87 6.60
CA GLY A 16 6.59 -2.57 6.37
C GLY A 16 7.08 -1.89 5.07
N ASN A 17 8.36 -2.02 4.74
CA ASN A 17 8.92 -1.53 3.48
C ASN A 17 8.41 -2.32 2.27
N ALA A 18 8.24 -3.63 2.39
CA ALA A 18 7.67 -4.46 1.33
C ALA A 18 6.22 -4.06 1.03
N PHE A 19 5.40 -3.83 2.06
CA PHE A 19 4.03 -3.32 1.89
C PHE A 19 4.01 -1.94 1.23
N GLY A 20 4.86 -1.01 1.67
CA GLY A 20 4.96 0.33 1.06
C GLY A 20 5.40 0.27 -0.41
N THR A 21 6.33 -0.61 -0.76
CA THR A 21 6.74 -0.83 -2.17
C THR A 21 5.58 -1.33 -3.01
N ARG A 22 4.83 -2.33 -2.50
CA ARG A 22 3.66 -2.86 -3.22
C ARG A 22 2.52 -1.87 -3.34
N ALA A 23 2.31 -1.03 -2.33
CA ALA A 23 1.37 0.07 -2.39
C ALA A 23 1.73 1.07 -3.50
N TYR A 24 3.01 1.45 -3.58
CA TYR A 24 3.52 2.36 -4.61
C TYR A 24 3.40 1.76 -6.02
N ASP A 25 3.79 0.49 -6.19
CA ASP A 25 3.69 -0.23 -7.46
C ASP A 25 2.22 -0.28 -7.93
N LEU A 26 1.30 -0.62 -7.03
CA LEU A 26 -0.14 -0.69 -7.34
C LEU A 26 -0.71 0.69 -7.66
N ALA A 27 -0.40 1.72 -6.86
CA ALA A 27 -0.85 3.08 -7.14
C ALA A 27 -0.36 3.59 -8.51
N SER A 28 0.88 3.26 -8.88
CA SER A 28 1.43 3.58 -10.20
C SER A 28 0.70 2.83 -11.32
N ALA A 29 0.40 1.55 -11.12
CA ALA A 29 -0.37 0.76 -12.07
C ALA A 29 -1.80 1.31 -12.25
N VAL A 30 -2.46 1.71 -11.17
CA VAL A 30 -3.80 2.35 -11.21
C VAL A 30 -3.76 3.66 -11.98
N LYS A 31 -2.74 4.50 -11.75
CA LYS A 31 -2.58 5.75 -12.49
C LYS A 31 -2.40 5.52 -13.99
N ASN A 32 -1.61 4.52 -14.36
CA ASN A 32 -1.41 4.14 -15.77
C ASN A 32 -2.70 3.58 -16.38
N PHE A 33 -3.43 2.75 -15.63
CA PHE A 33 -4.73 2.22 -16.02
C PHE A 33 -5.71 3.36 -16.30
N GLN A 34 -5.89 4.30 -15.36
CA GLN A 34 -6.74 5.48 -15.54
C GLN A 34 -6.35 6.32 -16.77
N GLY A 35 -5.06 6.46 -17.06
CA GLY A 35 -4.59 7.16 -18.26
C GLY A 35 -4.91 6.45 -19.57
N GLY A 36 -5.09 5.12 -19.55
CA GLY A 36 -5.47 4.32 -20.72
C GLY A 36 -6.96 4.02 -20.83
N THR A 37 -7.73 4.28 -19.77
CA THR A 37 -9.18 4.02 -19.70
C THR A 37 -9.99 5.27 -19.39
N GLY A 38 -9.50 6.44 -19.80
CA GLY A 38 -10.32 7.65 -19.76
C GLY A 38 -11.47 7.59 -20.76
N ASP A 39 -12.45 8.45 -20.56
CA ASP A 39 -13.66 8.54 -21.40
C ASP A 39 -13.31 8.63 -22.90
N GLU A 40 -12.41 9.54 -23.26
CA GLU A 40 -11.91 9.69 -24.63
C GLU A 40 -11.22 8.41 -25.15
N GLN A 41 -10.36 7.77 -24.36
CA GLN A 41 -9.63 6.57 -24.79
C GLN A 41 -10.58 5.38 -25.00
N ILE A 42 -11.60 5.25 -24.15
CA ILE A 42 -12.62 4.21 -24.27
C ILE A 42 -13.50 4.49 -25.49
N HIS A 43 -13.99 5.73 -25.65
CA HIS A 43 -14.78 6.14 -26.82
C HIS A 43 -14.01 5.93 -28.14
N ASP A 44 -12.73 6.32 -28.20
CA ASP A 44 -11.88 6.12 -29.36
C ASP A 44 -11.65 4.62 -29.66
N GLY A 45 -11.51 3.80 -28.62
CA GLY A 45 -11.27 2.35 -28.73
C GLY A 45 -12.48 1.56 -29.21
N PHE A 46 -13.68 1.92 -28.76
CA PHE A 46 -14.95 1.37 -29.25
C PHE A 46 -15.24 1.79 -30.70
N GLY A 47 -14.79 3.00 -31.08
CA GLY A 47 -14.95 3.55 -32.41
C GLY A 47 -16.42 3.65 -32.86
N PHE A 48 -16.64 3.80 -34.17
CA PHE A 48 -17.98 3.88 -34.76
C PHE A 48 -18.74 2.53 -34.75
N LEU A 49 -18.09 1.43 -34.33
CA LEU A 49 -18.59 0.06 -34.53
C LEU A 49 -19.48 -0.47 -33.40
N THR A 50 -19.53 0.21 -32.26
CA THR A 50 -20.53 -0.03 -31.23
C THR A 50 -21.42 1.20 -31.11
N GLU A 51 -22.49 1.26 -31.92
CA GLU A 51 -23.50 2.33 -31.86
C GLU A 51 -24.30 2.36 -30.53
N SER A 52 -23.91 1.56 -29.53
CA SER A 52 -24.53 1.55 -28.21
C SER A 52 -23.76 2.46 -27.26
N GLU A 53 -24.26 3.68 -27.10
CA GLU A 53 -23.85 4.60 -26.04
C GLU A 53 -23.96 3.93 -24.65
N GLU A 54 -24.96 3.07 -24.47
CA GLU A 54 -25.17 2.31 -23.22
C GLU A 54 -24.00 1.36 -22.90
N VAL A 55 -23.51 0.60 -23.89
CA VAL A 55 -22.35 -0.30 -23.69
C VAL A 55 -21.08 0.51 -23.38
N THR A 56 -20.90 1.64 -24.07
CA THR A 56 -19.73 2.49 -23.86
C THR A 56 -19.76 3.10 -22.45
N ALA A 57 -20.91 3.64 -22.02
CA ALA A 57 -21.09 4.20 -20.69
C ALA A 57 -20.88 3.15 -19.58
N ALA A 58 -21.43 1.94 -19.75
CA ALA A 58 -21.23 0.85 -18.79
C ALA A 58 -19.74 0.44 -18.67
N TYR A 59 -18.99 0.48 -19.76
CA TYR A 59 -17.55 0.18 -19.74
C TYR A 59 -16.74 1.30 -19.06
N VAL A 60 -17.09 2.56 -19.30
CA VAL A 60 -16.50 3.72 -18.61
C VAL A 60 -16.77 3.65 -17.10
N GLU A 61 -18.00 3.35 -16.69
CA GLU A 61 -18.37 3.19 -15.28
C GLU A 61 -17.57 2.04 -14.64
N LEU A 62 -17.52 0.88 -15.29
CA LEU A 62 -16.73 -0.26 -14.81
C LEU A 62 -15.23 0.10 -14.66
N ALA A 63 -14.65 0.80 -15.63
CA ALA A 63 -13.26 1.24 -15.54
C ALA A 63 -13.05 2.20 -14.37
N ALA A 64 -13.98 3.14 -14.13
CA ALA A 64 -13.92 4.06 -13.01
C ALA A 64 -14.01 3.33 -11.67
N GLU A 65 -14.94 2.39 -11.52
CA GLU A 65 -15.07 1.58 -10.30
C GLU A 65 -13.81 0.75 -10.02
N MET A 66 -13.25 0.10 -11.04
CA MET A 66 -11.99 -0.65 -10.89
C MET A 66 -10.84 0.26 -10.43
N ALA A 67 -10.72 1.46 -10.99
CA ALA A 67 -9.70 2.41 -10.57
C ALA A 67 -9.86 2.84 -9.11
N VAL A 68 -11.11 3.05 -8.66
CA VAL A 68 -11.41 3.38 -7.26
C VAL A 68 -11.02 2.22 -6.34
N SER A 69 -11.53 1.01 -6.59
CA SER A 69 -11.26 -0.16 -5.73
C SER A 69 -9.78 -0.50 -5.65
N LEU A 70 -9.05 -0.45 -6.77
CA LEU A 70 -7.61 -0.71 -6.78
C LEU A 70 -6.82 0.42 -6.09
N GLY A 71 -7.27 1.66 -6.21
CA GLY A 71 -6.70 2.80 -5.49
C GLY A 71 -6.89 2.69 -3.97
N GLU A 72 -8.03 2.19 -3.52
CA GLU A 72 -8.29 1.90 -2.10
C GLU A 72 -7.39 0.77 -1.59
N LEU A 73 -7.21 -0.30 -2.37
CA LEU A 73 -6.30 -1.38 -2.02
C LEU A 73 -4.85 -0.87 -1.88
N ALA A 74 -4.39 -0.02 -2.80
CA ALA A 74 -3.06 0.59 -2.71
C ALA A 74 -2.89 1.40 -1.43
N ARG A 75 -3.91 2.19 -1.05
CA ARG A 75 -3.90 2.97 0.20
C ARG A 75 -3.84 2.06 1.42
N HIS A 76 -4.62 0.98 1.44
CA HIS A 76 -4.63 0.05 2.56
C HIS A 76 -3.28 -0.67 2.73
N LEU A 77 -2.62 -1.04 1.63
CA LEU A 77 -1.27 -1.59 1.68
C LEU A 77 -0.26 -0.59 2.28
N ASP A 78 -0.35 0.70 1.94
CA ASP A 78 0.52 1.72 2.51
C ASP A 78 0.25 1.92 4.02
N GLU A 79 -1.02 1.98 4.42
CA GLU A 79 -1.43 2.07 5.83
C GLU A 79 -0.87 0.91 6.66
N VAL A 80 -0.98 -0.33 6.16
CA VAL A 80 -0.37 -1.51 6.81
C VAL A 80 1.14 -1.36 6.88
N GLY A 81 1.79 -0.91 5.80
CA GLY A 81 3.23 -0.67 5.76
C GLY A 81 3.69 0.41 6.74
N GLN A 82 2.90 1.46 6.95
CA GLN A 82 3.15 2.51 7.94
C GLN A 82 2.98 1.97 9.36
N ALA A 83 1.93 1.19 9.63
CA ALA A 83 1.68 0.58 10.94
C ALA A 83 2.81 -0.37 11.35
N LEU A 84 3.31 -1.21 10.43
CA LEU A 84 4.43 -2.11 10.67
C LEU A 84 5.73 -1.36 11.01
N ARG A 85 6.05 -0.29 10.26
CA ARG A 85 7.20 0.58 10.57
C ARG A 85 7.02 1.31 11.91
N GLY A 86 5.79 1.67 12.27
CA GLY A 86 5.45 2.20 13.58
C GLY A 86 5.73 1.20 14.70
N ASN A 87 5.29 -0.05 14.53
CA ASN A 87 5.55 -1.12 15.48
C ASN A 87 7.04 -1.41 15.63
N ALA A 88 7.81 -1.42 14.53
CA ALA A 88 9.27 -1.56 14.59
C ALA A 88 9.91 -0.50 15.51
N LYS A 89 9.56 0.78 15.32
CA LYS A 89 10.07 1.88 16.17
C LYS A 89 9.66 1.72 17.64
N ASN A 90 8.42 1.30 17.89
CA ASN A 90 7.93 1.07 19.25
C ASN A 90 8.68 -0.09 19.92
N SER A 91 8.99 -1.16 19.16
CA SER A 91 9.78 -2.29 19.65
C SER A 91 11.22 -1.90 19.96
N GLU A 92 11.87 -1.11 19.10
CA GLU A 92 13.23 -0.57 19.38
C GLU A 92 13.23 0.27 20.67
N ALA A 93 12.26 1.17 20.83
CA ALA A 93 12.16 2.01 22.02
C ALA A 93 11.90 1.19 23.30
N ALA A 94 11.12 0.10 23.19
CA ALA A 94 10.87 -0.81 24.30
C ALA A 94 12.13 -1.59 24.69
N ASP A 95 12.88 -2.10 23.71
CA ASP A 95 14.14 -2.82 23.95
C ASP A 95 15.19 -1.92 24.62
N ASP A 96 15.31 -0.66 24.18
CA ASP A 96 16.18 0.34 24.81
C ASP A 96 15.78 0.62 26.26
N ALA A 97 14.48 0.81 26.52
CA ALA A 97 13.98 1.04 27.87
C ALA A 97 14.22 -0.17 28.80
N LEU A 98 14.03 -1.39 28.30
CA LEU A 98 14.32 -2.61 29.05
C LEU A 98 15.82 -2.75 29.33
N ALA A 99 16.67 -2.49 28.34
CA ALA A 99 18.12 -2.55 28.49
C ALA A 99 18.61 -1.60 29.60
N ASP A 100 18.02 -0.42 29.71
CA ASP A 100 18.37 0.55 30.76
C ASP A 100 17.91 0.13 32.16
N LEU A 101 16.74 -0.52 32.28
CA LEU A 101 16.30 -1.13 33.54
C LEU A 101 17.27 -2.23 34.01
N PHE A 102 17.76 -3.08 33.10
CA PHE A 102 18.73 -4.13 33.44
C PHE A 102 20.11 -3.59 33.81
N LYS A 103 20.52 -2.43 33.27
CA LYS A 103 21.76 -1.74 33.70
C LYS A 103 21.61 -1.11 35.09
N GLY A 104 20.43 -0.63 35.44
CA GLY A 104 20.13 -0.03 36.75
C GLY A 104 19.94 -1.04 37.90
N GLY A 105 19.71 -2.32 37.60
CA GLY A 105 19.48 -3.38 38.59
C GLY A 105 20.73 -4.02 39.22
N LYS A 106 21.94 -3.54 38.89
CA LYS A 106 23.18 -3.92 39.61
C LYS A 106 23.37 -2.96 40.79
N GLY A 107 22.61 -3.20 41.86
CA GLY A 107 22.77 -2.59 43.19
C GLY A 107 22.78 -3.66 44.25
#